data_AF-A0A7V6DE97-F1
#
_entry.id   AF-A0A7V6DE97-F1
#
_cell.length_a   1.000
_cell.length_b   1.000
_cell.length_c   1.000
_cell.angle_alpha   90.00
_cell.angle_beta   90.00
_cell.angle_gamma   90.00
#
_symmetry.space_group_name_H-M   'P 1'
#
loop_
_entity.id
_entity.type
_entity.pdbx_description
1 polymer ?
#
loop_
_entity_poly.entity_id
_entity_poly.type
_entity_poly.pdbx_seq_one_letter_code
_entity_poly.pdbx_strand_id
1 'polypeptide(L)'
;MTQADDLADEERRLRQLRLVVDITAQILAEDRHLTLCEALRLIEAARTTAGRLFPGRQDTFDLVVRPRLERIVLERFGIVSTAPVN
;
A
#
# COMPACT_ATOMS: atom_id res chain seq x y z
N MET A 1 31.01 11.94 4.65
CA MET A 1 29.59 11.53 4.53
C MET A 1 29.62 10.25 3.72
N THR A 2 29.50 9.11 4.40
CA THR A 2 29.95 7.80 3.91
C THR A 2 28.75 7.06 3.32
N GLN A 3 28.95 6.30 2.25
CA GLN A 3 27.94 5.50 1.53
C GLN A 3 27.01 4.65 2.43
N ALA A 4 27.45 4.31 3.64
CA ALA A 4 26.64 3.60 4.64
C ALA A 4 25.46 4.41 5.21
N ASP A 5 25.56 5.75 5.25
CA ASP A 5 24.50 6.62 5.78
C ASP A 5 23.31 6.71 4.81
N ASP A 6 23.59 6.71 3.51
CA ASP A 6 22.58 6.74 2.43
C ASP A 6 21.80 5.42 2.38
N LEU A 7 22.49 4.27 2.46
CA LEU A 7 21.85 2.95 2.53
C LEU A 7 20.99 2.80 3.80
N ALA A 8 21.48 3.25 4.96
CA ALA A 8 20.73 3.15 6.20
C ALA A 8 19.43 3.97 6.16
N ASP A 9 19.44 5.13 5.50
CA ASP A 9 18.26 5.97 5.32
C ASP A 9 17.27 5.33 4.31
N GLU A 10 17.77 4.75 3.21
CA GLU A 10 16.96 3.98 2.27
C GLU A 10 16.30 2.77 2.95
N GLU A 11 17.03 2.02 3.76
CA GLU A 11 16.50 0.88 4.52
C GLU A 11 15.48 1.30 5.59
N ARG A 12 15.67 2.46 6.23
CA ARG A 12 14.70 3.01 7.19
C ARG A 12 13.41 3.38 6.50
N ARG A 13 13.49 4.09 5.38
CA ARG A 13 12.31 4.48 4.57
C ARG A 13 11.58 3.23 4.06
N LEU A 14 12.31 2.21 3.57
CA LEU A 14 11.72 0.93 3.14
C LEU A 14 11.01 0.19 4.28
N ARG A 15 11.62 0.15 5.47
CA ARG A 15 11.00 -0.46 6.65
C ARG A 15 9.74 0.26 7.10
N GLN A 16 9.80 1.60 7.18
CA GLN A 16 8.66 2.43 7.58
C GLN A 16 7.49 2.26 6.61
N LEU A 17 7.81 2.21 5.33
CA LEU A 17 6.85 1.99 4.26
C LEU A 17 6.21 0.60 4.35
N ARG A 18 7.03 -0.44 4.51
CA ARG A 18 6.55 -1.82 4.68
C ARG A 18 5.65 -1.94 5.90
N LEU A 19 5.98 -1.26 7.00
CA LEU A 19 5.15 -1.19 8.19
C LEU A 19 3.78 -0.54 7.91
N VAL A 20 3.74 0.61 7.23
CA VAL A 20 2.48 1.28 6.85
C VAL A 20 1.58 0.36 6.01
N VAL A 21 2.18 -0.36 5.06
CA VAL A 21 1.46 -1.29 4.19
C VAL A 21 0.94 -2.49 4.96
N ASP A 22 1.78 -3.06 5.82
CA ASP A 22 1.42 -4.24 6.61
C ASP A 22 0.27 -3.92 7.58
N ILE A 23 0.35 -2.77 8.26
CA ILE A 23 -0.72 -2.27 9.12
C ILE A 23 -2.00 -2.01 8.30
N THR A 24 -1.88 -1.38 7.14
CA THR A 24 -3.04 -1.10 6.28
C THR A 24 -3.67 -2.41 5.79
N ALA A 25 -2.87 -3.39 5.40
CA ALA A 25 -3.32 -4.73 5.00
C ALA A 25 -4.02 -5.46 6.15
N GLN A 26 -3.48 -5.39 7.37
CA GLN A 26 -4.11 -5.96 8.55
C GLN A 26 -5.45 -5.30 8.85
N ILE A 27 -5.54 -3.96 8.83
CA ILE A 27 -6.80 -3.23 9.03
C ILE A 27 -7.82 -3.62 7.94
N LEU A 28 -7.39 -3.66 6.68
CA LEU A 28 -8.22 -4.10 5.55
C LEU A 28 -8.70 -5.55 5.72
N ALA A 29 -7.94 -6.43 6.34
CA ALA A 29 -8.30 -7.83 6.55
C ALA A 29 -9.18 -8.05 7.79
N GLU A 30 -8.84 -7.43 8.92
CA GLU A 30 -9.47 -7.68 10.23
C GLU A 30 -10.72 -6.83 10.48
N ASP A 31 -10.74 -5.57 10.04
CA ASP A 31 -11.79 -4.64 10.44
C ASP A 31 -13.08 -4.92 9.70
N ARG A 32 -14.01 -5.72 10.25
CA ARG A 32 -15.26 -6.12 9.58
C ARG A 32 -16.24 -4.97 9.28
N HIS A 33 -16.03 -3.80 9.86
CA HIS A 33 -16.91 -2.63 9.72
C HIS A 33 -16.44 -1.69 8.60
N LEU A 34 -15.23 -1.92 8.09
CA LEU A 34 -14.66 -1.14 7.00
C LEU A 34 -15.50 -1.23 5.73
N THR A 35 -15.87 -0.06 5.19
CA THR A 35 -16.56 0.06 3.89
C THR A 35 -15.56 0.15 2.75
N LEU A 36 -16.02 -0.10 1.52
CA LEU A 36 -15.17 -0.03 0.33
C LEU A 36 -14.54 1.37 0.18
N CYS A 37 -15.31 2.43 0.44
CA CYS A 37 -14.81 3.80 0.40
C CYS A 37 -13.69 4.04 1.43
N GLU A 38 -13.84 3.54 2.65
CA GLU A 38 -12.82 3.66 3.71
C GLU A 38 -11.55 2.86 3.36
N ALA A 39 -11.72 1.66 2.77
CA ALA A 39 -10.63 0.85 2.27
C ALA A 39 -9.82 1.58 1.19
N LEU A 40 -10.51 2.18 0.21
CA LEU A 40 -9.87 2.97 -0.85
C LEU A 40 -9.19 4.23 -0.30
N ARG A 41 -9.81 4.92 0.65
CA ARG A 41 -9.21 6.07 1.36
C ARG A 41 -7.90 5.67 2.07
N LEU A 42 -7.88 4.52 2.73
CA LEU A 42 -6.69 3.97 3.39
C LEU A 42 -5.58 3.70 2.38
N ILE A 43 -5.91 3.14 1.21
CA ILE A 43 -4.95 2.91 0.12
C ILE A 43 -4.38 4.24 -0.39
N GLU A 44 -5.22 5.26 -0.60
CA GLU A 44 -4.78 6.59 -1.02
C GLU A 44 -3.92 7.30 0.04
N ALA A 45 -4.25 7.14 1.32
CA ALA A 45 -3.46 7.68 2.42
C ALA A 45 -2.08 7.00 2.52
N ALA A 46 -2.02 5.69 2.36
CA ALA A 46 -0.77 4.92 2.29
C ALA A 46 0.09 5.37 1.09
N ARG A 47 -0.53 5.57 -0.08
CA ARG A 47 0.14 6.10 -1.28
C ARG A 47 0.71 7.50 -1.05
N THR A 48 -0.06 8.38 -0.44
CA THR A 48 0.37 9.77 -0.14
C THR A 48 1.56 9.76 0.83
N THR A 49 1.50 8.91 1.84
CA THR A 49 2.58 8.73 2.82
C THR A 49 3.84 8.19 2.15
N ALA A 50 3.70 7.20 1.27
CA ALA A 50 4.81 6.65 0.49
C ALA A 50 5.48 7.70 -0.42
N GLY A 51 4.69 8.54 -1.08
CA GLY A 51 5.21 9.64 -1.91
C GLY A 51 6.01 10.67 -1.11
N ARG A 52 5.64 10.90 0.16
CA ARG A 52 6.39 11.77 1.07
C ARG A 52 7.70 11.13 1.55
N LEU A 53 7.70 9.81 1.74
CA LEU A 53 8.89 9.06 2.18
C LEU A 53 9.92 8.88 1.06
N PHE A 54 9.48 8.81 -0.20
CA PHE A 54 10.34 8.63 -1.37
C PHE A 54 10.01 9.65 -2.48
N PRO A 55 10.45 10.91 -2.36
CA PRO A 55 10.33 11.87 -3.44
C PRO A 55 11.11 11.37 -4.66
N GLY A 56 10.42 11.07 -5.77
CA GLY A 56 11.03 10.63 -7.04
C GLY A 56 11.08 9.11 -7.31
N ARG A 57 10.75 8.25 -6.34
CA ARG A 57 10.58 6.78 -6.54
C ARG A 57 9.15 6.29 -6.26
N GLN A 58 8.20 7.20 -6.40
CA GLN A 58 6.79 6.97 -6.08
C GLN A 58 6.15 5.89 -6.98
N ASP A 59 6.62 5.78 -8.22
CA ASP A 59 6.08 4.88 -9.24
C ASP A 59 6.34 3.40 -8.90
N THR A 60 7.57 3.07 -8.49
CA THR A 60 7.95 1.72 -8.06
C THR A 60 7.11 1.24 -6.87
N PHE A 61 6.69 2.18 -6.02
CA PHE A 61 5.87 1.86 -4.86
C PHE A 61 4.43 1.56 -5.23
N ASP A 62 3.82 2.42 -6.05
CA ASP A 62 2.47 2.23 -6.58
C ASP A 62 2.40 0.88 -7.33
N LEU A 63 3.45 0.51 -8.05
CA LEU A 63 3.55 -0.76 -8.78
C LEU A 63 3.52 -2.03 -7.92
N VAL A 64 4.01 -1.99 -6.69
CA VAL A 64 4.11 -3.19 -5.82
C VAL A 64 3.04 -3.21 -4.73
N VAL A 65 2.74 -2.04 -4.16
CA VAL A 65 1.90 -1.95 -2.96
C VAL A 65 0.44 -1.74 -3.29
N ARG A 66 0.13 -0.88 -4.27
CA ARG A 66 -1.25 -0.71 -4.72
C ARG A 66 -1.90 -2.04 -5.10
N PRO A 67 -1.32 -2.89 -5.98
CA PRO A 67 -1.99 -4.12 -6.38
C PRO A 67 -2.18 -5.12 -5.25
N ARG A 68 -1.31 -5.10 -4.22
CA ARG A 68 -1.49 -5.94 -3.03
C ARG A 68 -2.69 -5.50 -2.18
N LEU A 69 -2.79 -4.20 -1.90
CA LEU A 69 -3.88 -3.67 -1.10
C LEU A 69 -5.20 -3.76 -1.85
N GLU A 70 -5.21 -3.44 -3.16
CA GLU A 70 -6.38 -3.61 -4.01
C GLU A 70 -6.83 -5.06 -4.04
N ARG A 71 -5.92 -6.04 -4.12
CA ARG A 71 -6.30 -7.46 -4.03
C ARG A 71 -7.03 -7.81 -2.74
N ILE A 72 -6.52 -7.36 -1.59
CA ILE A 72 -7.17 -7.60 -0.29
C ILE A 72 -8.58 -7.02 -0.29
N VAL A 73 -8.75 -5.82 -0.82
CA VAL A 73 -10.06 -5.16 -0.95
C VAL A 73 -10.97 -5.92 -1.93
N LEU A 74 -10.49 -6.25 -3.13
CA LEU A 74 -11.25 -6.98 -4.14
C LEU A 74 -11.75 -8.33 -3.62
N GLU A 75 -10.86 -9.12 -2.99
CA GLU A 75 -11.21 -10.42 -2.40
C GLU A 75 -12.22 -10.26 -1.26
N ARG A 76 -12.02 -9.26 -0.40
CA ARG A 76 -12.88 -9.03 0.75
C ARG A 76 -14.28 -8.52 0.38
N PHE A 77 -14.36 -7.59 -0.56
CA PHE A 77 -15.63 -7.03 -1.02
C PHE A 77 -16.32 -7.89 -2.08
N GLY A 78 -15.73 -9.04 -2.44
CA GLY A 78 -16.27 -9.93 -3.46
C GLY A 78 -16.33 -9.30 -4.85
N ILE A 79 -15.53 -8.25 -5.07
CA ILE A 79 -15.35 -7.62 -6.39
C ILE A 79 -14.35 -8.50 -7.15
N VAL A 80 -14.70 -9.76 -7.33
CA VAL A 80 -14.13 -10.52 -8.44
C VAL A 80 -14.60 -9.81 -9.70
N SER A 81 -13.68 -9.41 -10.57
CA SER A 81 -14.06 -9.00 -11.92
C SER A 81 -14.65 -10.22 -12.61
N THR A 82 -15.93 -10.48 -12.35
CA THR A 82 -16.80 -11.23 -13.25
C THR A 82 -17.14 -10.28 -14.39
N ALA A 83 -16.13 -9.94 -15.19
CA ALA A 83 -16.40 -9.75 -16.59
C ALA A 83 -16.65 -11.16 -17.15
N PRO A 84 -17.89 -11.57 -17.47
CA PRO A 84 -18.03 -12.60 -18.47
C PRO A 84 -17.39 -12.03 -19.73
N VAL A 85 -16.27 -12.63 -20.12
CA VAL A 85 -15.77 -12.52 -21.48
C VAL A 85 -16.91 -12.99 -22.38
N ASN A 86 -17.57 -12.06 -23.06
CA ASN A 86 -18.60 -12.33 -24.06
C ASN A 86 -18.37 -11.42 -25.26
#